data_AF-A0A3D5GKZ0-F1
#
_entry.id   AF-A0A3D5GKZ0-F1
#
_cell.length_a   1.000
_cell.length_b   1.000
_cell.length_c   1.000
_cell.angle_alpha   90.00
_cell.angle_beta   90.00
_cell.angle_gamma   90.00
#
_symmetry.space_group_name_H-M   'P 1'
#
loop_
_entity.id
_entity.type
_entity.pdbx_description
1 polymer ?
#
loop_
_entity_poly.entity_id
_entity_poly.type
_entity_poly.pdbx_seq_one_letter_code
_entity_poly.pdbx_strand_id
1 'polypeptide(L)'
;KPHPPLWVACTQRETIRLAAQKGIGALSFGFVEPGEAEQWVGEYYDIIASEACVPVGFSVNANLACVLPLMCHEDEQEAIDRGLDGAHFFGYSLGHFYGFGDHQPGVTNIHEQFLANRSLFGFDRETAAQVGVSLRARMTKSVDGVDEGVASLRGAIGTPDQIRDLLLDYEAAGVDQVIFVSQAGHNRHEHICESLELFAREVMPEFAERDPAHVAAKEAMLADVTGAALARRDPPRKTDPDYRLPPPVGAV
;
A
#
# COMPACT_ATOMS: atom_id res chain seq x y z
N LYS A 1 -17.45 -23.63 -1.82
CA LYS A 1 -16.49 -22.70 -1.16
C LYS A 1 -16.77 -21.31 -1.69
N PRO A 2 -16.82 -20.26 -0.84
CA PRO A 2 -16.98 -18.89 -1.32
C PRO A 2 -15.79 -18.51 -2.22
N HIS A 3 -15.99 -17.48 -3.05
CA HIS A 3 -14.93 -16.89 -3.87
C HIS A 3 -13.76 -16.43 -2.97
N PRO A 4 -12.51 -16.42 -3.46
CA PRO A 4 -11.39 -15.80 -2.75
C PRO A 4 -11.70 -14.36 -2.29
N PRO A 5 -11.13 -13.90 -1.16
CA PRO A 5 -11.31 -12.52 -0.69
C PRO A 5 -10.97 -11.51 -1.79
N LEU A 6 -11.89 -10.57 -2.02
CA LEU A 6 -11.72 -9.53 -3.02
C LEU A 6 -10.94 -8.35 -2.44
N TRP A 7 -10.07 -7.76 -3.26
CA TRP A 7 -9.27 -6.59 -2.94
C TRP A 7 -9.37 -5.57 -4.08
N VAL A 8 -9.22 -4.29 -3.75
CA VAL A 8 -9.12 -3.21 -4.74
C VAL A 8 -7.93 -2.33 -4.42
N ALA A 9 -7.17 -1.96 -5.46
CA ALA A 9 -6.13 -0.95 -5.40
C ALA A 9 -6.75 0.43 -5.12
N CYS A 10 -6.28 1.11 -4.08
CA CYS A 10 -6.75 2.40 -3.63
C CYS A 10 -5.63 3.44 -3.71
N THR A 11 -5.72 4.39 -4.63
CA THR A 11 -4.77 5.51 -4.73
C THR A 11 -5.25 6.77 -4.00
N GLN A 12 -6.53 6.81 -3.62
CA GLN A 12 -7.19 7.93 -2.95
C GLN A 12 -8.10 7.44 -1.84
N ARG A 13 -8.36 8.29 -0.84
CA ARG A 13 -9.25 8.00 0.29
C ARG A 13 -10.65 7.58 -0.15
N GLU A 14 -11.15 8.17 -1.21
CA GLU A 14 -12.45 7.88 -1.83
C GLU A 14 -12.53 6.43 -2.29
N THR A 15 -11.44 5.86 -2.81
CA THR A 15 -11.39 4.45 -3.20
C THR A 15 -11.36 3.53 -1.98
N ILE A 16 -10.73 3.95 -0.86
CA ILE A 16 -10.79 3.22 0.41
C ILE A 16 -12.24 3.18 0.93
N ARG A 17 -12.94 4.32 0.91
CA ARG A 17 -14.37 4.38 1.25
C ARG A 17 -15.21 3.47 0.35
N LEU A 18 -14.95 3.47 -0.96
CA LEU A 18 -15.63 2.58 -1.89
C LEU A 18 -15.36 1.10 -1.56
N ALA A 19 -14.13 0.74 -1.21
CA ALA A 19 -13.77 -0.62 -0.79
C ALA A 19 -14.60 -1.07 0.42
N ALA A 20 -14.70 -0.20 1.44
CA ALA A 20 -15.55 -0.43 2.61
C ALA A 20 -17.03 -0.57 2.25
N GLN A 21 -17.57 0.33 1.42
CA GLN A 21 -18.96 0.27 0.94
C GLN A 21 -19.26 -1.03 0.18
N LYS A 22 -18.24 -1.63 -0.46
CA LYS A 22 -18.36 -2.89 -1.18
C LYS A 22 -17.92 -4.11 -0.37
N GLY A 23 -17.57 -3.94 0.90
CA GLY A 23 -17.13 -5.02 1.78
C GLY A 23 -15.91 -5.78 1.25
N ILE A 24 -15.00 -5.09 0.55
CA ILE A 24 -13.78 -5.67 -0.03
C ILE A 24 -12.55 -5.01 0.57
N GLY A 25 -11.43 -5.72 0.54
CA GLY A 25 -10.19 -5.24 1.14
C GLY A 25 -9.63 -4.04 0.37
N ALA A 26 -9.11 -3.06 1.11
CA ALA A 26 -8.47 -1.87 0.55
C ALA A 26 -6.95 -2.09 0.48
N LEU A 27 -6.38 -2.04 -0.73
CA LEU A 27 -4.94 -2.02 -0.94
C LEU A 27 -4.49 -0.59 -1.18
N SER A 28 -4.13 0.12 -0.11
CA SER A 28 -3.73 1.52 -0.20
C SER A 28 -2.35 1.68 -0.83
N PHE A 29 -2.32 2.27 -2.03
CA PHE A 29 -1.18 2.97 -2.58
C PHE A 29 -1.08 4.32 -1.90
N GLY A 30 -0.79 4.29 -0.61
CA GLY A 30 -0.72 5.47 0.22
C GLY A 30 0.40 5.25 1.20
N PHE A 31 1.43 6.08 1.06
CA PHE A 31 2.41 6.36 2.12
C PHE A 31 1.70 7.19 3.20
N VAL A 32 0.62 6.63 3.74
CA VAL A 32 -0.20 7.26 4.75
C VAL A 32 0.64 7.25 6.00
N GLU A 33 1.06 8.42 6.46
CA GLU A 33 1.73 8.51 7.75
C GLU A 33 0.80 7.89 8.82
N PRO A 34 1.35 7.20 9.83
CA PRO A 34 0.52 6.47 10.79
C PRO A 34 -0.63 7.28 11.42
N GLY A 35 -0.45 8.60 11.62
CA GLY A 35 -1.50 9.48 12.14
C GLY A 35 -2.66 9.74 11.17
N GLU A 36 -2.43 9.74 9.85
CA GLU A 36 -3.52 9.78 8.86
C GLU A 36 -4.13 8.39 8.66
N ALA A 37 -3.33 7.34 8.84
CA ALA A 37 -3.76 5.96 8.71
C ALA A 37 -4.84 5.62 9.74
N GLU A 38 -4.69 6.06 11.00
CA GLU A 38 -5.69 5.85 12.06
C GLU A 38 -7.07 6.38 11.64
N GLN A 39 -7.13 7.61 11.10
CA GLN A 39 -8.39 8.18 10.65
C GLN A 39 -9.00 7.39 9.49
N TRP A 40 -8.18 6.97 8.53
CA TRP A 40 -8.67 6.29 7.33
C TRP A 40 -9.10 4.86 7.62
N VAL A 41 -8.36 4.16 8.48
CA VAL A 41 -8.70 2.84 9.01
C VAL A 41 -10.02 2.92 9.80
N GLY A 42 -10.13 3.88 10.73
CA GLY A 42 -11.35 4.07 11.51
C GLY A 42 -12.57 4.30 10.61
N GLU A 43 -12.46 5.22 9.65
CA GLU A 43 -13.54 5.47 8.69
C GLU A 43 -13.87 4.24 7.82
N TYR A 44 -12.86 3.48 7.40
CA TYR A 44 -13.05 2.25 6.63
C TYR A 44 -13.90 1.22 7.42
N TYR A 45 -13.57 0.99 8.69
CA TYR A 45 -14.30 0.05 9.54
C TYR A 45 -15.68 0.57 9.96
N ASP A 46 -15.83 1.88 10.20
CA ASP A 46 -17.13 2.51 10.45
C ASP A 46 -18.09 2.33 9.26
N ILE A 47 -17.59 2.51 8.03
CA ILE A 47 -18.39 2.27 6.82
C ILE A 47 -18.79 0.81 6.72
N ILE A 48 -17.88 -0.14 6.99
CA ILE A 48 -18.18 -1.58 7.00
C ILE A 48 -19.29 -1.91 8.01
N ALA A 49 -19.27 -1.28 9.19
CA ALA A 49 -20.28 -1.46 10.23
C ALA A 49 -21.64 -0.80 9.88
N SER A 50 -21.63 0.23 9.04
CA SER A 50 -22.82 0.99 8.68
C SER A 50 -23.73 0.30 7.65
N GLU A 51 -24.90 0.88 7.40
CA GLU A 51 -25.82 0.47 6.33
C GLU A 51 -25.27 0.72 4.92
N ALA A 52 -24.23 1.56 4.77
CA ALA A 52 -23.62 1.85 3.49
C ALA A 52 -22.82 0.66 2.92
N CYS A 53 -22.42 -0.29 3.76
CA CYS A 53 -21.75 -1.51 3.33
C CYS A 53 -22.75 -2.49 2.71
N VAL A 54 -22.69 -2.61 1.38
CA VAL A 54 -23.40 -3.60 0.57
C VAL A 54 -22.36 -4.43 -0.17
N PRO A 55 -21.98 -5.61 0.38
CA PRO A 55 -20.87 -6.40 -0.14
C PRO A 55 -21.08 -6.82 -1.59
N VAL A 56 -20.07 -6.61 -2.44
CA VAL A 56 -20.11 -7.06 -3.84
C VAL A 56 -19.82 -8.56 -3.97
N GLY A 57 -19.08 -9.11 -3.01
CA GLY A 57 -18.71 -10.53 -2.95
C GLY A 57 -19.66 -11.39 -2.12
N PHE A 58 -19.34 -12.68 -2.04
CA PHE A 58 -20.02 -13.66 -1.18
C PHE A 58 -19.37 -13.79 0.21
N SER A 59 -18.38 -12.97 0.48
CA SER A 59 -17.73 -12.78 1.78
C SER A 59 -17.37 -11.30 1.90
N VAL A 60 -17.33 -10.80 3.13
CA VAL A 60 -16.73 -9.49 3.42
C VAL A 60 -15.24 -9.71 3.66
N ASN A 61 -14.41 -8.94 2.96
CA ASN A 61 -12.97 -8.89 3.20
C ASN A 61 -12.62 -7.59 3.93
N ALA A 62 -12.79 -7.57 5.24
CA ALA A 62 -12.50 -6.40 6.06
C ALA A 62 -11.01 -6.34 6.42
N ASN A 63 -10.17 -5.99 5.43
CA ASN A 63 -8.74 -5.79 5.62
C ASN A 63 -8.26 -4.55 4.85
N LEU A 64 -7.38 -3.77 5.47
CA LEU A 64 -6.69 -2.64 4.87
C LEU A 64 -5.19 -2.91 4.87
N ALA A 65 -4.58 -2.86 3.69
CA ALA A 65 -3.14 -3.00 3.52
C ALA A 65 -2.50 -1.69 3.08
N CYS A 66 -1.30 -1.39 3.58
CA CYS A 66 -0.48 -0.26 3.16
C CYS A 66 0.79 -0.74 2.46
N VAL A 67 1.24 0.01 1.46
CA VAL A 67 2.46 -0.31 0.69
C VAL A 67 3.62 0.56 1.16
N LEU A 68 4.76 -0.05 1.48
CA LEU A 68 6.00 0.64 1.88
C LEU A 68 7.19 0.16 1.05
N PRO A 69 8.17 1.02 0.71
CA PRO A 69 9.46 0.56 0.25
C PRO A 69 10.18 -0.17 1.38
N LEU A 70 11.00 -1.17 1.05
CA LEU A 70 11.80 -1.93 2.02
C LEU A 70 13.27 -1.97 1.62
N MET A 71 14.14 -1.55 2.54
CA MET A 71 15.56 -1.85 2.56
C MET A 71 16.03 -1.90 4.02
N CYS A 72 16.16 -3.11 4.55
CA CYS A 72 16.62 -3.38 5.90
C CYS A 72 18.12 -3.66 5.89
N HIS A 73 18.88 -2.95 6.71
CA HIS A 73 20.31 -3.18 6.87
C HIS A 73 20.74 -2.86 8.31
N GLU A 74 21.76 -3.53 8.85
CA GLU A 74 22.23 -3.31 10.23
C GLU A 74 22.76 -1.88 10.44
N ASP A 75 23.37 -1.31 9.39
CA ASP A 75 23.81 0.08 9.31
C ASP A 75 22.76 0.95 8.59
N GLU A 76 22.37 2.05 9.23
CA GLU A 76 21.36 2.98 8.73
C GLU A 76 21.78 3.64 7.40
N GLN A 77 23.03 4.08 7.29
CA GLN A 77 23.51 4.81 6.12
C GLN A 77 23.55 3.88 4.89
N GLU A 78 23.99 2.65 5.08
CA GLU A 78 23.99 1.64 4.02
C GLU A 78 22.56 1.28 3.58
N ALA A 79 21.57 1.22 4.49
CA ALA A 79 20.17 1.06 4.11
C ALA A 79 19.69 2.19 3.18
N ILE A 80 20.01 3.44 3.54
CA ILE A 80 19.69 4.64 2.74
C ILE A 80 20.36 4.55 1.38
N ASP A 81 21.65 4.26 1.34
CA ASP A 81 22.42 4.25 0.10
C ASP A 81 21.97 3.16 -0.87
N ARG A 82 21.52 2.02 -0.34
CA ARG A 82 21.00 0.89 -1.13
C ARG A 82 19.55 1.06 -1.56
N GLY A 83 18.70 1.69 -0.75
CA GLY A 83 17.24 1.62 -0.91
C GLY A 83 16.57 2.91 -1.37
N LEU A 84 17.12 4.07 -1.01
CA LEU A 84 16.42 5.36 -1.14
C LEU A 84 16.12 5.73 -2.59
N ASP A 85 17.11 5.60 -3.48
CA ASP A 85 16.93 5.93 -4.89
C ASP A 85 15.92 5.00 -5.58
N GLY A 86 15.83 3.73 -5.15
CA GLY A 86 14.81 2.82 -5.63
C GLY A 86 13.40 3.30 -5.27
N ALA A 87 13.17 3.65 -4.01
CA ALA A 87 11.90 4.19 -3.53
C ALA A 87 11.52 5.50 -4.23
N HIS A 88 12.46 6.43 -4.36
CA HIS A 88 12.27 7.70 -5.05
C HIS A 88 11.96 7.50 -6.54
N PHE A 89 12.68 6.60 -7.22
CA PHE A 89 12.40 6.27 -8.61
C PHE A 89 11.01 5.66 -8.80
N PHE A 90 10.56 4.81 -7.87
CA PHE A 90 9.20 4.26 -7.91
C PHE A 90 8.14 5.36 -7.82
N GLY A 91 8.29 6.29 -6.86
CA GLY A 91 7.41 7.45 -6.73
C GLY A 91 7.41 8.34 -7.98
N TYR A 92 8.60 8.67 -8.49
CA TYR A 92 8.74 9.44 -9.74
C TYR A 92 8.07 8.76 -10.93
N SER A 93 8.21 7.43 -11.05
CA SER A 93 7.63 6.65 -12.15
C SER A 93 6.11 6.64 -12.10
N LEU A 94 5.51 6.57 -10.90
CA LEU A 94 4.06 6.73 -10.75
C LEU A 94 3.61 8.11 -11.23
N GLY A 95 4.32 9.17 -10.82
CA GLY A 95 4.06 10.53 -11.29
C GLY A 95 4.19 10.67 -12.82
N HIS A 96 5.18 10.02 -13.42
CA HIS A 96 5.33 9.98 -14.88
C HIS A 96 4.12 9.32 -15.56
N PHE A 97 3.70 8.13 -15.13
CA PHE A 97 2.62 7.41 -15.83
C PHE A 97 1.22 7.95 -15.56
N TYR A 98 0.97 8.54 -14.39
CA TYR A 98 -0.38 8.93 -13.97
C TYR A 98 -0.57 10.44 -13.79
N GLY A 99 0.49 11.24 -13.86
CA GLY A 99 0.45 12.67 -13.61
C GLY A 99 1.03 13.50 -14.75
N PHE A 100 2.35 13.63 -14.79
CA PHE A 100 3.04 14.65 -15.58
C PHE A 100 3.80 14.13 -16.81
N GLY A 101 3.95 12.82 -16.96
CA GLY A 101 4.81 12.25 -17.99
C GLY A 101 4.16 12.14 -19.36
N ASP A 102 5.00 12.20 -20.40
CA ASP A 102 4.66 11.83 -21.78
C ASP A 102 5.50 10.61 -22.17
N HIS A 103 4.86 9.43 -22.17
CA HIS A 103 5.55 8.16 -22.34
C HIS A 103 5.53 7.69 -23.80
N GLN A 104 6.71 7.56 -24.40
CA GLN A 104 6.89 6.90 -25.69
C GLN A 104 7.55 5.53 -25.50
N PRO A 105 6.82 4.42 -25.73
CA PRO A 105 7.36 3.07 -25.59
C PRO A 105 8.62 2.86 -26.42
N GLY A 106 9.68 2.34 -25.78
CA GLY A 106 10.97 2.07 -26.42
C GLY A 106 11.85 3.31 -26.69
N VAL A 107 11.40 4.51 -26.31
CA VAL A 107 12.15 5.77 -26.49
C VAL A 107 12.36 6.48 -25.15
N THR A 108 11.31 6.63 -24.34
CA THR A 108 11.41 7.35 -23.07
C THR A 108 12.20 6.55 -22.04
N ASN A 109 13.37 7.07 -21.65
CA ASN A 109 14.14 6.56 -20.51
C ASN A 109 13.71 7.27 -19.22
N ILE A 110 12.79 6.66 -18.47
CA ILE A 110 12.26 7.23 -17.23
C ILE A 110 13.35 7.37 -16.16
N HIS A 111 14.34 6.47 -16.13
CA HIS A 111 15.41 6.52 -15.13
C HIS A 111 16.35 7.72 -15.36
N GLU A 112 16.73 8.01 -16.60
CA GLU A 112 17.48 9.22 -16.92
C GLU A 112 16.69 10.49 -16.58
N GLN A 113 15.39 10.52 -16.88
CA GLN A 113 14.53 11.65 -16.50
C GLN A 113 14.40 11.80 -14.99
N PHE A 114 14.31 10.70 -14.24
CA PHE A 114 14.33 10.73 -12.78
C PHE A 114 15.62 11.36 -12.27
N LEU A 115 16.79 10.89 -12.70
CA LEU A 115 18.07 11.45 -12.25
C LEU A 115 18.20 12.94 -12.58
N ALA A 116 17.74 13.36 -13.76
CA ALA A 116 17.80 14.75 -14.19
C ALA A 116 16.82 15.67 -13.43
N ASN A 117 15.67 15.14 -13.00
CA ASN A 117 14.55 15.96 -12.50
C ASN A 117 14.14 15.69 -11.04
N ARG A 118 14.72 14.70 -10.35
CA ARG A 118 14.25 14.25 -9.03
C ARG A 118 14.03 15.39 -8.01
N SER A 119 14.94 16.36 -7.96
CA SER A 119 14.83 17.51 -7.04
C SER A 119 13.68 18.46 -7.40
N LEU A 120 13.31 18.58 -8.68
CA LEU A 120 12.14 19.36 -9.12
C LEU A 120 10.83 18.74 -8.64
N PHE A 121 10.80 17.40 -8.54
CA PHE A 121 9.62 16.63 -8.11
C PHE A 121 9.68 16.21 -6.63
N GLY A 122 10.55 16.83 -5.83
CA GLY A 122 10.59 16.60 -4.38
C GLY A 122 11.34 15.35 -3.92
N PHE A 123 11.99 14.62 -4.82
CA PHE A 123 12.75 13.40 -4.52
C PHE A 123 14.25 13.67 -4.26
N ASP A 124 14.55 14.76 -3.55
CA ASP A 124 15.93 15.16 -3.27
C ASP A 124 16.59 14.22 -2.24
N ARG A 125 17.81 13.76 -2.52
CA ARG A 125 18.55 12.86 -1.62
C ARG A 125 19.02 13.54 -0.35
N GLU A 126 19.47 14.80 -0.39
CA GLU A 126 20.02 15.48 0.81
C GLU A 126 18.96 15.65 1.89
N THR A 127 17.73 15.83 1.44
CA THR A 127 16.50 15.91 2.23
C THR A 127 16.18 14.54 2.84
N ALA A 128 16.10 13.47 2.05
CA ALA A 128 15.63 12.16 2.51
C ALA A 128 16.71 11.25 3.12
N ALA A 129 18.00 11.56 2.96
CA ALA A 129 19.13 10.78 3.47
C ALA A 129 19.59 11.18 4.88
N GLN A 130 18.81 11.99 5.61
CA GLN A 130 19.14 12.34 6.99
C GLN A 130 19.11 11.09 7.87
N VAL A 131 20.21 10.87 8.62
CA VAL A 131 20.35 9.79 9.61
C VAL A 131 19.84 10.23 10.99
N GLY A 132 19.41 9.29 11.82
CA GLY A 132 18.94 9.57 13.18
C GLY A 132 17.60 10.33 13.25
N VAL A 133 16.87 10.43 12.13
CA VAL A 133 15.50 10.94 12.10
C VAL A 133 14.52 9.78 12.18
N SER A 134 13.36 10.01 12.78
CA SER A 134 12.27 9.04 12.75
C SER A 134 11.84 8.79 11.31
N LEU A 135 11.54 7.54 10.95
CA LEU A 135 10.94 7.19 9.66
C LEU A 135 9.56 7.86 9.45
N ARG A 136 8.99 8.46 10.51
CA ARG A 136 7.76 9.29 10.51
C ARG A 136 7.98 10.75 10.05
N ALA A 137 9.22 11.18 9.84
CA ALA A 137 9.50 12.61 9.64
C ALA A 137 8.99 13.11 8.28
N ARG A 138 7.94 13.94 8.31
CA ARG A 138 7.49 14.72 7.14
C ARG A 138 8.57 15.71 6.72
N MET A 139 8.83 15.79 5.41
CA MET A 139 9.47 16.96 4.83
C MET A 139 8.42 17.79 4.11
N THR A 140 8.02 18.89 4.75
CA THR A 140 7.14 19.90 4.17
C THR A 140 7.91 20.64 3.07
N LYS A 141 7.56 20.39 1.81
CA LYS A 141 7.85 21.35 0.73
C LYS A 141 6.53 21.84 0.16
N SER A 142 6.09 22.98 0.67
CA SER A 142 5.00 23.74 0.05
C SER A 142 5.50 24.31 -1.28
N VAL A 143 4.87 23.89 -2.37
CA VAL A 143 4.92 24.60 -3.65
C VAL A 143 3.52 25.19 -3.85
N ASP A 144 3.44 26.53 -3.85
CA ASP A 144 2.21 27.30 -4.10
C ASP A 144 0.96 26.93 -3.26
N GLY A 145 1.17 26.49 -2.01
CA GLY A 145 0.07 26.31 -1.04
C GLY A 145 -0.85 25.12 -1.32
N VAL A 146 -0.45 24.21 -2.20
CA VAL A 146 -1.10 22.91 -2.40
C VAL A 146 -0.27 21.84 -1.70
N ASP A 147 -0.82 21.23 -0.64
CA ASP A 147 -0.28 19.99 -0.08
C ASP A 147 -0.60 18.86 -1.09
N GLU A 148 0.21 18.74 -2.14
CA GLU A 148 0.28 17.49 -2.88
C GLU A 148 1.04 16.51 -2.01
N GLY A 149 0.34 15.53 -1.44
CA GLY A 149 0.91 14.51 -0.57
C GLY A 149 1.99 13.71 -1.31
N VAL A 150 3.22 14.19 -1.28
CA VAL A 150 4.38 13.44 -1.74
C VAL A 150 4.74 12.47 -0.61
N ALA A 151 4.63 11.20 -0.97
CA ALA A 151 5.05 10.00 -0.28
C ALA A 151 6.07 10.18 0.85
N SER A 152 5.92 9.39 1.93
CA SER A 152 7.02 9.10 2.88
C SER A 152 8.27 8.76 2.08
N LEU A 153 9.23 9.69 2.08
CA LEU A 153 10.41 9.65 1.21
C LEU A 153 11.29 8.43 1.49
N ARG A 154 11.14 7.84 2.68
CA ARG A 154 12.01 6.76 3.16
C ARG A 154 11.27 5.44 3.45
N GLY A 155 10.03 5.47 3.94
CA GLY A 155 9.29 4.24 4.31
C GLY A 155 10.11 3.28 5.18
N ALA A 156 10.05 1.97 4.93
CA ALA A 156 10.81 0.96 5.69
C ALA A 156 12.26 0.78 5.16
N ILE A 157 12.99 1.90 5.00
CA ILE A 157 14.41 1.92 4.63
C ILE A 157 15.23 2.34 5.85
N GLY A 158 15.86 1.39 6.53
CA GLY A 158 16.61 1.64 7.78
C GLY A 158 17.06 0.38 8.51
N THR A 159 17.36 0.54 9.79
CA THR A 159 17.74 -0.58 10.66
C THR A 159 16.54 -1.43 11.08
N PRO A 160 16.75 -2.69 11.54
CA PRO A 160 15.67 -3.51 12.08
C PRO A 160 14.84 -2.81 13.16
N ASP A 161 15.48 -2.06 14.06
CA ASP A 161 14.78 -1.32 15.12
C ASP A 161 13.95 -0.16 14.58
N GLN A 162 14.48 0.60 13.61
CA GLN A 162 13.73 1.68 12.97
C GLN A 162 12.50 1.15 12.22
N ILE A 163 12.66 0.04 11.50
CA ILE A 163 11.56 -0.60 10.77
C ILE A 163 10.53 -1.18 11.75
N ARG A 164 10.98 -1.78 12.85
CA ARG A 164 10.10 -2.26 13.93
C ARG A 164 9.24 -1.14 14.48
N ASP A 165 9.85 -0.02 14.87
CA ASP A 165 9.14 1.13 15.40
C ASP A 165 8.08 1.64 14.42
N LEU A 166 8.44 1.74 13.13
CA LEU A 166 7.51 2.11 12.07
C LEU A 166 6.32 1.15 12.00
N LEU A 167 6.56 -0.16 11.95
CA LEU A 167 5.49 -1.16 11.83
C LEU A 167 4.58 -1.21 13.06
N LEU A 168 5.12 -0.97 14.27
CA LEU A 168 4.31 -0.82 15.48
C LEU A 168 3.34 0.36 15.37
N ASP A 169 3.70 1.43 14.68
CA ASP A 169 2.78 2.55 14.47
C ASP A 169 1.68 2.23 13.47
N TYR A 170 2.01 1.52 12.39
CA TYR A 170 0.99 1.04 11.44
C TYR A 170 0.03 0.07 12.13
N GLU A 171 0.54 -0.84 12.96
CA GLU A 171 -0.27 -1.74 13.79
C GLU A 171 -1.16 -0.96 14.76
N ALA A 172 -0.60 0.03 15.47
CA ALA A 172 -1.35 0.89 16.40
C ALA A 172 -2.43 1.74 15.70
N ALA A 173 -2.18 2.16 14.46
CA ALA A 173 -3.15 2.83 13.61
C ALA A 173 -4.25 1.89 13.06
N GLY A 174 -4.15 0.58 13.32
CA GLY A 174 -5.10 -0.44 12.90
C GLY A 174 -4.95 -0.90 11.45
N VAL A 175 -3.79 -0.67 10.83
CA VAL A 175 -3.47 -1.24 9.52
C VAL A 175 -3.28 -2.75 9.66
N ASP A 176 -3.98 -3.53 8.84
CA ASP A 176 -4.00 -4.99 8.98
C ASP A 176 -2.80 -5.66 8.33
N GLN A 177 -2.29 -5.07 7.24
CA GLN A 177 -1.21 -5.66 6.45
C GLN A 177 -0.27 -4.58 5.92
N VAL A 178 1.03 -4.88 5.91
CA VAL A 178 2.02 -4.09 5.20
C VAL A 178 2.58 -4.91 4.05
N ILE A 179 2.60 -4.31 2.87
CA ILE A 179 3.15 -4.91 1.65
C ILE A 179 4.42 -4.14 1.29
N PHE A 180 5.51 -4.88 1.10
CA PHE A 180 6.80 -4.27 0.79
C PHE A 180 7.11 -4.22 -0.70
N VAL A 181 7.63 -3.09 -1.15
CA VAL A 181 8.24 -2.89 -2.46
C VAL A 181 9.76 -2.88 -2.28
N SER A 182 10.41 -4.00 -2.57
CA SER A 182 11.87 -4.13 -2.48
C SER A 182 12.55 -3.99 -3.85
N GLN A 183 11.92 -4.48 -4.92
CA GLN A 183 12.41 -4.37 -6.30
C GLN A 183 11.97 -3.03 -6.91
N ALA A 184 12.58 -1.94 -6.44
CA ALA A 184 12.33 -0.59 -6.93
C ALA A 184 13.57 -0.01 -7.60
N GLY A 185 13.41 0.60 -8.77
CA GLY A 185 14.50 1.22 -9.53
C GLY A 185 15.66 0.26 -9.79
N HIS A 186 16.87 0.68 -9.41
CA HIS A 186 18.10 -0.09 -9.59
C HIS A 186 18.59 -0.77 -8.30
N ASN A 187 17.69 -1.07 -7.36
CA ASN A 187 18.03 -1.89 -6.21
C ASN A 187 18.63 -3.23 -6.68
N ARG A 188 19.82 -3.56 -6.18
CA ARG A 188 20.53 -4.80 -6.55
C ARG A 188 19.84 -6.02 -5.96
N HIS A 189 19.82 -7.12 -6.71
CA HIS A 189 19.14 -8.36 -6.30
C HIS A 189 19.67 -8.90 -4.96
N GLU A 190 20.98 -8.96 -4.83
CA GLU A 190 21.71 -9.37 -3.64
C GLU A 190 21.33 -8.53 -2.42
N HIS A 191 21.23 -7.20 -2.57
CA HIS A 191 20.82 -6.32 -1.47
C HIS A 191 19.37 -6.54 -1.06
N ILE A 192 18.48 -6.81 -2.03
CA ILE A 192 17.08 -7.15 -1.76
C ILE A 192 17.00 -8.47 -0.96
N CYS A 193 17.73 -9.50 -1.38
CA CYS A 193 17.77 -10.77 -0.66
C CYS A 193 18.31 -10.63 0.76
N GLU A 194 19.46 -9.95 0.94
CA GLU A 194 20.04 -9.65 2.26
C GLU A 194 19.04 -8.91 3.16
N SER A 195 18.36 -7.89 2.61
CA SER A 195 17.33 -7.13 3.32
C SER A 195 16.15 -8.01 3.76
N LEU A 196 15.65 -8.89 2.88
CA LEU A 196 14.53 -9.78 3.19
C LEU A 196 14.90 -10.80 4.26
N GLU A 197 16.11 -11.37 4.19
CA GLU A 197 16.62 -12.31 5.19
C GLU A 197 16.81 -11.64 6.55
N LEU A 198 17.36 -10.42 6.59
CA LEU A 198 17.51 -9.65 7.82
C LEU A 198 16.14 -9.28 8.41
N PHE A 199 15.21 -8.77 7.60
CA PHE A 199 13.86 -8.45 8.04
C PHE A 199 13.12 -9.67 8.61
N ALA A 200 13.17 -10.81 7.91
CA ALA A 200 12.53 -12.05 8.33
C ALA A 200 13.11 -12.60 9.64
N ARG A 201 14.40 -12.38 9.90
CA ARG A 201 15.07 -12.84 11.11
C ARG A 201 14.85 -11.91 12.31
N GLU A 202 15.00 -10.61 12.11
CA GLU A 202 15.10 -9.65 13.23
C GLU A 202 13.77 -8.95 13.52
N VAL A 203 12.92 -8.72 12.50
CA VAL A 203 11.70 -7.90 12.65
C VAL A 203 10.43 -8.74 12.60
N MET A 204 10.26 -9.56 11.56
CA MET A 204 9.02 -10.32 11.33
C MET A 204 8.54 -11.22 12.50
N PRO A 205 9.41 -11.90 13.27
CA PRO A 205 8.96 -12.89 14.24
C PRO A 205 8.01 -12.35 15.31
N GLU A 206 8.23 -11.12 15.78
CA GLU A 206 7.39 -10.56 16.84
C GLU A 206 5.95 -10.27 16.37
N PHE A 207 5.79 -9.88 15.09
CA PHE A 207 4.48 -9.57 14.51
C PHE A 207 3.77 -10.88 14.17
N ALA A 208 4.51 -11.86 13.66
CA ALA A 208 3.99 -13.20 13.41
C ALA A 208 3.52 -13.89 14.69
N GLU A 209 4.16 -13.64 15.84
CA GLU A 209 3.72 -14.17 17.13
C GLU A 209 2.37 -13.56 17.58
N ARG A 210 2.16 -12.25 17.35
CA ARG A 210 0.95 -11.52 17.77
C ARG A 210 -0.23 -11.65 16.78
N ASP A 211 0.05 -11.86 15.49
CA ASP A 211 -0.94 -11.86 14.41
C ASP A 211 -2.15 -12.78 14.66
N PRO A 212 -2.01 -14.04 15.11
CA PRO A 212 -3.17 -14.90 15.35
C PRO A 212 -4.16 -14.33 16.38
N ALA A 213 -3.67 -13.66 17.42
CA ALA A 213 -4.50 -13.04 18.44
C ALA A 213 -5.19 -11.77 17.89
N HIS A 214 -4.48 -10.96 17.10
CA HIS A 214 -5.04 -9.78 16.45
C HIS A 214 -6.15 -10.15 15.45
N VAL A 215 -5.91 -11.15 14.60
CA VAL A 215 -6.90 -11.67 13.65
C VAL A 215 -8.14 -12.18 14.39
N ALA A 216 -7.97 -13.02 15.42
CA ALA A 216 -9.10 -13.57 16.17
C ALA A 216 -9.94 -12.49 16.87
N ALA A 217 -9.28 -11.48 17.48
CA ALA A 217 -9.97 -10.37 18.12
C ALA A 217 -10.79 -9.55 17.10
N LYS A 218 -10.20 -9.27 15.94
CA LYS A 218 -10.89 -8.55 14.85
C LYS A 218 -12.06 -9.36 14.30
N GLU A 219 -11.88 -10.64 14.03
CA GLU A 219 -12.96 -11.51 13.54
C GLU A 219 -14.13 -11.57 14.52
N ALA A 220 -13.85 -11.66 15.83
CA ALA A 220 -14.88 -11.62 16.86
C ALA A 220 -15.64 -10.28 16.88
N MET A 221 -14.92 -9.16 16.78
CA MET A 221 -15.53 -7.82 16.72
C MET A 221 -16.42 -7.64 15.48
N LEU A 222 -16.02 -8.21 14.35
CA LEU A 222 -16.71 -8.04 13.06
C LEU A 222 -17.75 -9.11 12.75
N ALA A 223 -17.94 -10.13 13.60
CA ALA A 223 -18.80 -11.27 13.31
C ALA A 223 -20.25 -10.86 12.98
N ASP A 224 -20.88 -10.08 13.87
CA ASP A 224 -22.26 -9.61 13.67
C ASP A 224 -22.36 -8.58 12.53
N VAL A 225 -21.35 -7.71 12.42
CA VAL A 225 -21.25 -6.67 11.40
C VAL A 225 -21.20 -7.28 9.99
N THR A 226 -20.32 -8.25 9.78
CA THR A 226 -20.13 -8.90 8.48
C THR A 226 -21.34 -9.73 8.08
N GLY A 227 -21.99 -10.41 9.04
CA GLY A 227 -23.25 -11.10 8.83
C GLY A 227 -24.36 -10.15 8.38
N ALA A 228 -24.53 -9.02 9.08
CA ALA A 228 -25.52 -8.00 8.75
C ALA A 228 -25.26 -7.37 7.37
N ALA A 229 -24.00 -7.05 7.05
CA ALA A 229 -23.63 -6.51 5.74
C ALA A 229 -23.93 -7.52 4.62
N LEU A 230 -23.58 -8.79 4.78
CA LEU A 230 -23.84 -9.83 3.78
C LEU A 230 -25.33 -10.06 3.51
N ALA A 231 -26.19 -9.85 4.52
CA ALA A 231 -27.64 -9.98 4.38
C ALA A 231 -28.27 -8.89 3.49
N ARG A 232 -27.57 -7.76 3.27
CA ARG A 232 -28.05 -6.66 2.41
C ARG A 232 -27.83 -6.91 0.91
N ARG A 233 -27.03 -7.91 0.54
CA ARG A 233 -26.67 -8.18 -0.86
C ARG A 233 -27.81 -8.88 -1.59
N ASP A 234 -27.94 -8.58 -2.88
CA ASP A 234 -28.74 -9.38 -3.80
C ASP A 234 -28.32 -10.86 -3.83
N PRO A 235 -29.27 -11.77 -4.12
CA PRO A 235 -28.95 -13.17 -4.33
C PRO A 235 -28.03 -13.36 -5.55
N PRO A 236 -27.31 -14.50 -5.64
CA PRO A 236 -26.52 -14.82 -6.81
C PRO A 236 -27.33 -14.67 -8.10
N ARG A 237 -26.74 -14.01 -9.11
CA ARG A 237 -27.33 -13.97 -10.45
C ARG A 237 -27.50 -15.40 -10.96
N LYS A 238 -28.64 -15.67 -11.58
CA LYS A 238 -28.88 -16.94 -12.28
C LYS A 238 -28.33 -16.80 -13.69
N THR A 239 -27.59 -17.81 -14.14
CA THR A 239 -27.15 -17.88 -15.53
C THR A 239 -28.37 -17.98 -16.43
N ASP A 240 -28.41 -17.15 -17.46
CA ASP A 240 -29.40 -17.29 -18.53
C ASP A 240 -29.12 -18.60 -19.29
N PRO A 241 -30.04 -19.58 -19.29
CA PRO A 241 -29.84 -20.86 -19.98
C PRO A 241 -29.68 -20.68 -21.50
N ASP A 242 -30.12 -19.55 -22.04
CA ASP A 242 -30.03 -19.20 -23.45
C ASP A 242 -28.81 -18.32 -23.77
N TYR A 243 -27.95 -18.01 -22.79
CA TYR A 243 -26.70 -17.30 -23.05
C TYR A 243 -25.83 -18.10 -24.03
N ARG A 244 -25.45 -17.47 -25.14
CA ARG A 244 -24.54 -18.03 -26.15
C ARG A 244 -23.43 -17.02 -26.42
N LEU A 245 -22.19 -17.52 -26.51
CA LEU A 245 -21.05 -16.76 -27.03
C LEU A 245 -20.95 -17.05 -28.53
N PRO A 246 -21.38 -16.15 -29.42
CA PRO A 246 -21.24 -16.38 -30.85
C PRO A 246 -19.76 -16.44 -31.24
N PRO A 247 -19.40 -17.19 -32.29
CA PRO A 247 -18.03 -17.17 -32.81
C PRO A 247 -17.66 -15.74 -33.24
N PRO A 248 -16.39 -15.32 -33.07
CA PRO A 248 -15.93 -14.05 -33.60
C PRO A 248 -16.17 -14.05 -35.12
N VAL A 249 -16.95 -13.09 -35.59
CA VAL A 249 -17.24 -12.94 -37.02
C VAL A 249 -15.93 -12.54 -37.69
N GLY A 250 -15.39 -13.40 -38.55
CA GLY A 250 -14.09 -13.19 -39.19
C GLY A 250 -14.09 -11.96 -40.09
N ALA A 251 -12.98 -11.23 -40.09
CA ALA A 251 -12.60 -10.40 -41.22
C ALA A 251 -12.34 -11.34 -42.41
N VAL A 252 -13.26 -11.33 -43.37
CA VAL A 252 -13.10 -11.92 -44.70
C VAL A 252 -12.64 -10.82 -45.64
#